data_AF-A0A955FKL0-F1
#
_entry.id   AF-A0A955FKL0-F1
#
_cell.length_a   1.000
_cell.length_b   1.000
_cell.length_c   1.000
_cell.angle_alpha   90.00
_cell.angle_beta   90.00
_cell.angle_gamma   90.00
#
_symmetry.space_group_name_H-M   'P 1'
#
loop_
_entity.id
_entity.type
_entity.pdbx_description
1 polymer ?
#
loop_
_entity_poly.entity_id
_entity_poly.type
_entity_poly.pdbx_seq_one_letter_code
_entity_poly.pdbx_strand_id
1 'polypeptide(L)'
;MSTHPELGVWPGVDASGHEQITADPLQGIKEQFEAMSERTPIEWIGKLTDLIPAEQFHGSISPGSRLEAGDITQEQLTRAKEYVGRCYVPTTEGTGIRCVEDRNEVGYNDSDPASYQLGPQIQGATVDIAIATRLARGIEGATDVLADIETAVEENDGTFISSTHTDEAHQAEGEMGCGAQKGQEIKLGYFQDPAHMQSIEGVTRVVFEKAARKVSDQALADLPGSAAGLASLSGYFENLAGAGSRVSELNGGNQQSRKTVEGVHNAAFVVLNLDGSNSETLNPGKLNVYTDGEIMSFGLDVWYILDTYPEEVATDLIADAIATLMNLTDGSLEVGLRLPAEEAPVAA
;
A
#
# COMPACT_ATOMS: atom_id res chain seq x y z
N MET A 1 -7.27 27.01 42.96
CA MET A 1 -6.09 26.35 43.53
C MET A 1 -6.28 24.87 43.32
N SER A 2 -5.63 24.35 42.29
CA SER A 2 -5.73 22.99 41.77
C SER A 2 -4.71 22.11 42.47
N THR A 3 -5.14 20.97 42.99
CA THR A 3 -4.26 19.91 43.49
C THR A 3 -4.19 18.82 42.43
N HIS A 4 -2.99 18.62 41.88
CA HIS A 4 -2.67 17.58 40.89
C HIS A 4 -2.93 16.17 41.45
N PRO A 5 -3.40 15.22 40.62
CA PRO A 5 -3.38 13.80 40.96
C PRO A 5 -2.00 13.20 40.69
N GLU A 6 -1.63 12.26 41.55
CA GLU A 6 -0.36 11.53 41.59
C GLU A 6 -0.09 10.74 40.31
N LEU A 7 1.12 10.90 39.77
CA LEU A 7 1.66 10.06 38.71
C LEU A 7 1.88 8.65 39.24
N GLY A 8 1.19 7.68 38.66
CA GLY A 8 1.41 6.26 38.92
C GLY A 8 2.85 5.85 38.60
N VAL A 9 3.48 5.20 39.57
CA VAL A 9 4.83 4.64 39.47
C VAL A 9 4.83 3.48 38.48
N TRP A 10 5.67 3.55 37.46
CA TRP A 10 5.98 2.44 36.55
C TRP A 10 6.68 1.29 37.31
N PRO A 11 6.34 0.01 37.05
CA PRO A 11 6.99 -1.11 37.73
C PRO A 11 8.40 -1.32 37.16
N GLY A 12 9.42 -1.27 38.03
CA GLY A 12 10.79 -1.59 37.58
C GLY A 12 11.96 -1.26 38.52
N VAL A 13 11.78 -1.01 39.81
CA VAL A 13 12.93 -0.82 40.72
C VAL A 13 12.67 -1.53 42.05
N ASP A 14 13.48 -2.52 42.37
CA ASP A 14 13.54 -3.08 43.72
C ASP A 14 14.55 -2.31 44.59
N ALA A 15 14.38 -2.41 45.91
CA ALA A 15 15.12 -1.66 46.90
C ALA A 15 16.52 -2.24 47.22
N SER A 16 17.07 -3.15 46.39
CA SER A 16 18.28 -3.91 46.73
C SER A 16 19.56 -3.46 46.02
N GLY A 17 19.50 -2.52 45.07
CA GLY A 17 20.70 -1.92 44.47
C GLY A 17 21.59 -2.90 43.69
N HIS A 18 21.04 -4.04 43.29
CA HIS A 18 21.67 -4.95 42.33
C HIS A 18 21.02 -4.76 40.96
N GLU A 19 21.82 -4.38 39.96
CA GLU A 19 21.41 -4.46 38.55
C GLU A 19 21.04 -5.91 38.25
N GLN A 20 19.74 -6.21 38.19
CA GLN A 20 19.29 -7.32 37.38
C GLN A 20 19.64 -6.96 35.94
N ILE A 21 20.52 -7.76 35.33
CA ILE A 21 20.58 -7.86 33.87
C ILE A 21 19.24 -8.50 33.46
N THR A 22 18.20 -7.68 33.40
CA THR A 22 16.96 -8.03 32.74
C THR A 22 17.30 -8.12 31.27
N ALA A 23 17.16 -9.32 30.69
CA ALA A 23 17.12 -9.49 29.25
C ALA A 23 16.26 -8.37 28.67
N ASP A 24 16.78 -7.68 27.65
CA ASP A 24 16.12 -6.55 27.02
C ASP A 24 14.68 -6.98 26.66
N PRO A 25 13.63 -6.36 27.25
CA PRO A 25 12.25 -6.65 26.88
C PRO A 25 12.01 -6.54 25.37
N LEU A 26 12.83 -5.76 24.68
CA LEU A 26 12.78 -5.52 23.23
C LEU A 26 13.42 -6.66 22.42
N GLN A 27 14.39 -7.39 22.98
CA GLN A 27 14.95 -8.57 22.33
C GLN A 27 13.90 -9.69 22.23
N GLY A 28 13.03 -9.80 23.23
CA GLY A 28 11.88 -10.71 23.19
C GLY A 28 10.86 -10.36 22.10
N ILE A 29 10.65 -9.08 21.79
CA ILE A 29 9.72 -8.63 20.73
C ILE A 29 10.29 -8.93 19.34
N LYS A 30 11.58 -8.66 19.11
CA LYS A 30 12.25 -8.99 17.84
C LYS A 30 12.29 -10.50 17.60
N GLU A 31 12.64 -11.29 18.62
CA GLU A 31 12.62 -12.76 18.55
C GLU A 31 11.20 -13.32 18.38
N GLN A 32 10.18 -12.67 18.95
CA GLN A 32 8.77 -13.00 18.69
C GLN A 32 8.36 -12.69 17.24
N PHE A 33 8.77 -11.55 16.66
CA PHE A 33 8.51 -11.24 15.25
C PHE A 33 9.25 -12.18 14.28
N GLU A 34 10.49 -12.54 14.59
CA GLU A 34 11.26 -13.51 13.79
C GLU A 34 10.69 -14.94 13.93
N ALA A 35 10.18 -15.32 15.11
CA ALA A 35 9.54 -16.62 15.35
C ALA A 35 8.10 -16.71 14.81
N MET A 36 7.36 -15.60 14.73
CA MET A 36 6.04 -15.53 14.09
C MET A 36 6.13 -15.62 12.55
N SER A 37 7.32 -15.44 11.97
CA SER A 37 7.57 -15.56 10.53
C SER A 37 7.61 -17.00 10.00
N GLU A 38 6.85 -17.92 10.61
CA GLU A 38 6.49 -19.19 9.96
C GLU A 38 5.69 -18.85 8.69
N ARG A 39 6.49 -18.71 7.63
CA ARG A 39 6.24 -18.19 6.29
C ARG A 39 4.83 -18.49 5.79
N THR A 40 3.97 -17.48 5.71
CA THR A 40 2.91 -17.53 4.70
C THR A 40 3.62 -17.55 3.34
N PRO A 41 3.58 -18.67 2.60
CA PRO A 41 4.29 -18.77 1.33
C PRO A 41 3.70 -17.78 0.33
N ILE A 42 4.58 -17.17 -0.47
CA ILE A 42 4.17 -16.35 -1.60
C ILE A 42 4.19 -17.22 -2.85
N GLU A 43 3.03 -17.38 -3.48
CA GLU A 43 2.88 -18.04 -4.78
C GLU A 43 3.26 -17.05 -5.88
N TRP A 44 4.37 -17.29 -6.57
CA TRP A 44 4.79 -16.48 -7.72
C TRP A 44 4.07 -16.95 -8.98
N ILE A 45 3.24 -16.09 -9.57
CA ILE A 45 2.36 -16.46 -10.69
C ILE A 45 2.85 -16.00 -12.07
N GLY A 46 4.03 -15.38 -12.14
CA GLY A 46 4.63 -14.88 -13.38
C GLY A 46 4.93 -13.39 -13.31
N LYS A 47 5.03 -12.75 -14.48
CA LYS A 47 5.18 -11.30 -14.64
C LYS A 47 3.83 -10.62 -14.91
N LEU A 48 3.77 -9.31 -14.70
CA LEU A 48 2.60 -8.52 -15.13
C LEU A 48 2.32 -8.68 -16.64
N THR A 49 3.36 -8.82 -17.45
CA THR A 49 3.27 -9.09 -18.89
C THR A 49 2.71 -10.46 -19.27
N ASP A 50 2.63 -11.41 -18.33
CA ASP A 50 1.92 -12.68 -18.54
C ASP A 50 0.40 -12.52 -18.36
N LEU A 51 -0.04 -11.43 -17.73
CA LEU A 51 -1.43 -11.12 -17.42
C LEU A 51 -2.02 -10.02 -18.32
N ILE A 52 -1.19 -9.08 -18.75
CA ILE A 52 -1.57 -7.89 -19.52
C ILE A 52 -0.59 -7.75 -20.70
N PRO A 53 -1.04 -7.42 -21.92
CA PRO A 53 -0.15 -7.21 -23.06
C PRO A 53 0.91 -6.13 -22.78
N ALA A 54 2.16 -6.39 -23.15
CA ALA A 54 3.31 -5.51 -22.85
C ALA A 54 3.14 -4.08 -23.40
N GLU A 55 2.46 -3.92 -24.54
CA GLU A 55 2.18 -2.64 -25.17
C GLU A 55 1.22 -1.73 -24.37
N GLN A 56 0.56 -2.26 -23.34
CA GLN A 56 -0.35 -1.49 -22.47
C GLN A 56 0.34 -0.92 -21.22
N PHE A 57 1.65 -1.19 -21.06
CA PHE A 57 2.46 -0.64 -19.98
C PHE A 57 3.21 0.60 -20.48
N HIS A 58 3.16 1.68 -19.71
CA HIS A 58 3.75 2.98 -20.12
C HIS A 58 4.76 3.54 -19.11
N GLY A 59 5.02 2.82 -18.03
CA GLY A 59 5.93 3.28 -16.98
C GLY A 59 7.38 2.91 -17.20
N SER A 60 8.23 3.38 -16.28
CA SER A 60 9.69 3.26 -16.37
C SER A 60 10.30 2.30 -15.34
N ILE A 61 9.53 1.85 -14.36
CA ILE A 61 10.00 0.89 -13.37
C ILE A 61 10.11 -0.48 -14.05
N SER A 62 11.36 -0.93 -14.23
CA SER A 62 11.70 -2.09 -15.06
C SER A 62 12.84 -2.92 -14.45
N PRO A 63 12.54 -3.97 -13.66
CA PRO A 63 13.55 -4.95 -13.30
C PRO A 63 14.16 -5.65 -14.52
N GLY A 64 13.41 -5.79 -15.63
CA GLY A 64 13.91 -6.35 -16.88
C GLY A 64 15.08 -5.54 -17.46
N SER A 65 14.93 -4.23 -17.59
CA SER A 65 15.98 -3.34 -18.09
C SER A 65 17.20 -3.34 -17.16
N ARG A 66 16.98 -3.39 -15.84
CA ARG A 66 18.07 -3.45 -14.85
C ARG A 66 18.86 -4.76 -14.90
N LEU A 67 18.20 -5.90 -15.16
CA LEU A 67 18.86 -7.19 -15.42
C LEU A 67 19.69 -7.14 -16.71
N GLU A 68 19.13 -6.58 -17.79
CA GLU A 68 19.82 -6.47 -19.08
C GLU A 68 21.05 -5.55 -19.01
N ALA A 69 20.96 -4.46 -18.24
CA ALA A 69 22.05 -3.54 -17.98
C ALA A 69 23.13 -4.14 -17.04
N GLY A 70 22.78 -5.18 -16.28
CA GLY A 70 23.65 -5.78 -15.27
C GLY A 70 23.68 -5.01 -13.94
N ASP A 71 22.71 -4.11 -13.71
CA ASP A 71 22.55 -3.37 -12.45
C ASP A 71 22.12 -4.31 -11.31
N ILE A 72 21.34 -5.33 -11.65
CA ILE A 72 20.96 -6.43 -10.75
C ILE A 72 21.17 -7.79 -11.43
N THR A 73 21.18 -8.85 -10.64
CA THR A 73 21.33 -10.24 -11.09
C THR A 73 20.12 -11.09 -10.77
N GLN A 74 19.94 -12.19 -11.50
CA GLN A 74 18.88 -13.17 -11.22
C GLN A 74 19.02 -13.80 -9.82
N GLU A 75 20.25 -13.93 -9.30
CA GLU A 75 20.52 -14.42 -7.95
C GLU A 75 20.01 -13.45 -6.89
N GLN A 76 20.27 -12.15 -7.04
CA GLN A 76 19.74 -11.12 -6.15
C GLN A 76 18.20 -11.13 -6.14
N LEU A 77 17.55 -11.22 -7.32
CA LEU A 77 16.09 -11.33 -7.42
C LEU A 77 15.55 -12.56 -6.70
N THR A 78 16.15 -13.72 -6.95
CA THR A 78 15.73 -14.99 -6.31
C THR A 78 15.84 -14.88 -4.79
N ARG A 79 16.93 -14.32 -4.28
CA ARG A 79 17.14 -14.12 -2.84
C ARG A 79 16.13 -13.14 -2.23
N ALA A 80 15.82 -12.05 -2.93
CA ALA A 80 14.82 -11.07 -2.47
C ALA A 80 13.42 -11.70 -2.35
N LYS A 81 13.04 -12.54 -3.30
CA LYS A 81 11.78 -13.30 -3.25
C LYS A 81 11.68 -14.30 -2.10
N GLU A 82 12.78 -14.96 -1.76
CA GLU A 82 12.81 -15.85 -0.59
C GLU A 82 12.70 -15.06 0.72
N TYR A 83 13.10 -13.79 0.70
CA TYR A 83 13.15 -12.94 1.87
C TYR A 83 11.84 -12.16 2.10
N VAL A 84 11.15 -11.71 1.05
CA VAL A 84 9.97 -10.83 1.19
C VAL A 84 8.86 -11.41 2.06
N GLY A 85 8.68 -12.74 2.09
CA GLY A 85 7.73 -13.39 3.01
C GLY A 85 8.02 -13.17 4.50
N ARG A 86 9.25 -12.74 4.86
CA ARG A 86 9.68 -12.40 6.23
C ARG A 86 9.57 -10.91 6.53
N CYS A 87 9.16 -10.11 5.56
CA CYS A 87 8.99 -8.67 5.69
C CYS A 87 7.57 -8.26 6.09
N TYR A 88 6.68 -9.23 6.28
CA TYR A 88 5.33 -8.97 6.77
C TYR A 88 5.36 -8.74 8.28
N VAL A 89 4.60 -7.74 8.72
CA VAL A 89 4.45 -7.35 10.12
C VAL A 89 2.97 -7.10 10.40
N PRO A 90 2.48 -7.35 11.63
CA PRO A 90 1.13 -6.98 12.02
C PRO A 90 0.87 -5.50 11.81
N THR A 91 -0.31 -5.17 11.31
CA THR A 91 -0.75 -3.77 11.24
C THR A 91 -0.95 -3.22 12.65
N THR A 92 -0.66 -1.93 12.83
CA THR A 92 -0.81 -1.23 14.12
C THR A 92 -1.95 -0.22 13.99
N GLU A 93 -3.02 -0.39 14.76
CA GLU A 93 -4.12 0.58 14.82
C GLU A 93 -3.61 1.99 15.18
N GLY A 94 -4.25 3.02 14.63
CA GLY A 94 -3.82 4.41 14.80
C GLY A 94 -2.57 4.81 14.00
N THR A 95 -2.07 3.95 13.12
CA THR A 95 -1.08 4.32 12.09
C THR A 95 -1.76 4.63 10.76
N GLY A 96 -1.04 5.26 9.83
CA GLY A 96 -1.60 5.68 8.55
C GLY A 96 -1.90 4.50 7.60
N ILE A 97 -3.00 4.57 6.85
CA ILE A 97 -3.18 3.77 5.62
C ILE A 97 -2.16 4.28 4.60
N ARG A 98 -1.20 3.46 4.18
CA ARG A 98 -0.02 3.88 3.41
C ARG A 98 -0.21 3.61 1.92
N CYS A 99 0.65 4.24 1.10
CA CYS A 99 0.79 3.85 -0.30
C CYS A 99 1.51 2.50 -0.40
N VAL A 100 1.33 1.78 -1.52
CA VAL A 100 2.14 0.60 -1.89
C VAL A 100 3.63 0.88 -2.11
N GLU A 101 4.06 2.13 -1.87
CA GLU A 101 5.41 2.68 -2.00
C GLU A 101 6.51 1.70 -1.55
N ASP A 102 7.50 1.49 -2.41
CA ASP A 102 8.61 0.55 -2.23
C ASP A 102 9.83 1.22 -1.59
N ARG A 103 9.94 2.56 -1.68
CA ARG A 103 11.03 3.34 -1.07
C ARG A 103 10.92 3.41 0.45
N ASN A 104 12.03 3.78 1.09
CA ASN A 104 12.07 4.00 2.53
C ASN A 104 11.37 5.30 2.92
N GLU A 105 10.65 5.27 4.05
CA GLU A 105 10.31 6.49 4.78
C GLU A 105 11.59 7.16 5.31
N VAL A 106 11.67 8.49 5.22
CA VAL A 106 12.78 9.26 5.77
C VAL A 106 12.89 8.96 7.27
N GLY A 107 14.09 8.54 7.69
CA GLY A 107 14.35 8.18 9.08
C GLY A 107 14.02 6.72 9.43
N TYR A 108 13.70 5.87 8.44
CA TYR A 108 13.57 4.42 8.66
C TYR A 108 14.83 3.85 9.32
N ASN A 109 14.63 3.03 10.35
CA ASN A 109 15.70 2.33 11.04
C ASN A 109 15.23 0.93 11.44
N ASP A 110 15.83 -0.11 10.85
CA ASP A 110 15.47 -1.51 11.11
C ASP A 110 15.73 -1.96 12.57
N SER A 111 16.52 -1.19 13.32
CA SER A 111 16.74 -1.42 14.76
C SER A 111 15.76 -0.65 15.65
N ASP A 112 14.90 0.21 15.09
CA ASP A 112 13.91 0.99 15.83
C ASP A 112 12.52 0.31 15.72
N PRO A 113 11.92 -0.13 16.84
CA PRO A 113 10.56 -0.68 16.85
C PRO A 113 9.50 0.24 16.24
N ALA A 114 9.70 1.56 16.25
CA ALA A 114 8.76 2.50 15.63
C ALA A 114 8.66 2.29 14.10
N SER A 115 9.73 1.80 13.45
CA SER A 115 9.75 1.47 12.01
C SER A 115 8.88 0.25 11.65
N TYR A 116 8.35 -0.45 12.66
CA TYR A 116 7.48 -1.61 12.52
C TYR A 116 6.01 -1.28 12.83
N GLN A 117 5.70 -0.05 13.25
CA GLN A 117 4.33 0.41 13.45
C GLN A 117 3.75 0.90 12.12
N LEU A 118 3.15 -0.03 11.38
CA LEU A 118 2.69 0.20 10.01
C LEU A 118 1.19 -0.05 9.88
N GLY A 119 0.53 0.75 9.04
CA GLY A 119 -0.84 0.51 8.61
C GLY A 119 -0.88 -0.21 7.25
N PRO A 120 -2.08 -0.61 6.80
CA PRO A 120 -2.26 -1.34 5.55
C PRO A 120 -1.84 -0.50 4.34
N GLN A 121 -1.50 -1.15 3.23
CA GLN A 121 -1.05 -0.53 1.99
C GLN A 121 -2.12 -0.60 0.89
N ILE A 122 -2.54 0.56 0.40
CA ILE A 122 -3.43 0.75 -0.76
C ILE A 122 -2.71 1.70 -1.73
N GLN A 123 -2.81 1.51 -3.04
CA GLN A 123 -2.19 2.44 -4.00
C GLN A 123 -2.70 3.86 -3.73
N GLY A 124 -1.81 4.86 -3.68
CA GLY A 124 -2.20 6.25 -3.41
C GLY A 124 -2.88 6.53 -2.06
N ALA A 125 -3.06 5.53 -1.19
CA ALA A 125 -3.70 5.65 0.12
C ALA A 125 -5.06 6.38 0.05
N THR A 126 -5.31 7.34 0.95
CA THR A 126 -6.60 8.05 1.09
C THR A 126 -7.08 8.71 -0.20
N VAL A 127 -6.15 9.20 -1.02
CA VAL A 127 -6.50 9.92 -2.25
C VAL A 127 -7.15 8.98 -3.26
N ASP A 128 -6.60 7.79 -3.45
CA ASP A 128 -7.15 6.83 -4.41
C ASP A 128 -8.38 6.11 -3.81
N ILE A 129 -8.48 5.98 -2.48
CA ILE A 129 -9.73 5.59 -1.80
C ILE A 129 -10.86 6.57 -2.12
N ALA A 130 -10.59 7.87 -2.04
CA ALA A 130 -11.57 8.91 -2.36
C ALA A 130 -12.01 8.83 -3.84
N ILE A 131 -11.05 8.67 -4.76
CA ILE A 131 -11.32 8.56 -6.19
C ILE A 131 -12.09 7.27 -6.53
N ALA A 132 -11.70 6.12 -5.99
CA ALA A 132 -12.43 4.86 -6.19
C ALA A 132 -13.85 4.93 -5.61
N THR A 133 -14.02 5.56 -4.45
CA THR A 133 -15.35 5.80 -3.87
C THR A 133 -16.20 6.70 -4.78
N ARG A 134 -15.60 7.72 -5.39
CA ARG A 134 -16.24 8.59 -6.38
C ARG A 134 -16.63 7.83 -7.65
N LEU A 135 -15.77 6.95 -8.15
CA LEU A 135 -16.07 6.11 -9.33
C LEU A 135 -17.26 5.17 -9.05
N ALA A 136 -17.29 4.56 -7.88
CA ALA A 136 -18.36 3.64 -7.48
C ALA A 136 -19.71 4.34 -7.20
N ARG A 137 -19.69 5.53 -6.60
CA ARG A 137 -20.91 6.31 -6.28
C ARG A 137 -21.43 7.12 -7.47
N GLY A 138 -20.64 7.25 -8.52
CA GLY A 138 -20.92 8.13 -9.65
C GLY A 138 -20.56 9.60 -9.38
N ILE A 139 -20.70 10.42 -10.41
CA ILE A 139 -20.13 11.78 -10.47
C ILE A 139 -21.04 12.88 -9.89
N GLU A 140 -22.16 12.54 -9.26
CA GLU A 140 -23.08 13.54 -8.71
C GLU A 140 -22.56 14.13 -7.38
N GLY A 141 -22.61 15.46 -7.24
CA GLY A 141 -22.42 16.17 -5.98
C GLY A 141 -21.00 16.60 -5.62
N ALA A 142 -19.94 16.09 -6.26
CA ALA A 142 -18.58 16.59 -6.08
C ALA A 142 -18.26 17.80 -6.96
N THR A 143 -17.44 18.70 -6.42
CA THR A 143 -16.87 19.82 -7.17
C THR A 143 -15.44 19.57 -7.59
N ASP A 144 -14.65 18.91 -6.74
CA ASP A 144 -13.22 18.66 -6.92
C ASP A 144 -12.70 17.52 -6.04
N VAL A 145 -11.49 17.06 -6.30
CA VAL A 145 -10.89 15.90 -5.62
C VAL A 145 -10.61 16.13 -4.13
N LEU A 146 -10.40 17.37 -3.67
CA LEU A 146 -10.18 17.63 -2.24
C LEU A 146 -11.47 17.43 -1.44
N ALA A 147 -12.64 17.77 -2.00
CA ALA A 147 -13.93 17.50 -1.38
C ALA A 147 -14.19 15.99 -1.23
N ASP A 148 -13.76 15.18 -2.20
CA ASP A 148 -13.85 13.73 -2.11
C ASP A 148 -12.87 13.15 -1.08
N ILE A 149 -11.66 13.73 -0.98
CA ILE A 149 -10.71 13.39 0.09
C ILE A 149 -11.29 13.71 1.47
N GLU A 150 -11.92 14.87 1.64
CA GLU A 150 -12.61 15.25 2.88
C GLU A 150 -13.66 14.22 3.27
N THR A 151 -14.52 13.85 2.32
CA THR A 151 -15.54 12.82 2.53
C THR A 151 -14.91 11.48 2.93
N ALA A 152 -13.83 11.05 2.26
CA ALA A 152 -13.14 9.81 2.59
C ALA A 152 -12.49 9.83 3.98
N VAL A 153 -11.99 10.99 4.45
CA VAL A 153 -11.47 11.13 5.82
C VAL A 153 -12.61 11.11 6.84
N GLU A 154 -13.75 11.74 6.55
CA GLU A 154 -14.93 11.77 7.43
C GLU A 154 -15.60 10.40 7.57
N GLU A 155 -15.59 9.59 6.51
CA GLU A 155 -16.18 8.25 6.48
C GLU A 155 -15.26 7.16 7.03
N ASN A 156 -13.98 7.46 7.23
CA ASN A 156 -13.02 6.54 7.82
C ASN A 156 -13.42 6.19 9.27
N ASP A 157 -13.41 4.90 9.62
CA ASP A 157 -13.85 4.40 10.93
C ASP A 157 -12.91 4.76 12.10
N GLY A 158 -11.72 5.28 11.77
CA GLY A 158 -10.70 5.71 12.72
C GLY A 158 -9.80 4.60 13.22
N THR A 159 -9.97 3.36 12.74
CA THR A 159 -9.06 2.23 13.04
C THR A 159 -7.65 2.53 12.54
N PHE A 160 -7.54 3.10 11.34
CA PHE A 160 -6.30 3.60 10.76
C PHE A 160 -6.44 5.08 10.41
N ILE A 161 -5.34 5.83 10.46
CA ILE A 161 -5.33 7.24 10.09
C ILE A 161 -5.38 7.35 8.57
N SER A 162 -6.25 8.21 8.04
CA SER A 162 -6.21 8.57 6.63
C SER A 162 -4.86 9.25 6.33
N SER A 163 -4.04 8.66 5.47
CA SER A 163 -2.71 9.19 5.15
C SER A 163 -2.42 9.31 3.66
N THR A 164 -1.29 9.92 3.37
CA THR A 164 -0.64 10.02 2.05
C THR A 164 0.87 10.23 2.25
N HIS A 165 1.64 10.35 1.18
CA HIS A 165 3.05 10.66 1.26
C HIS A 165 3.50 11.69 0.22
N THR A 166 4.67 12.28 0.46
CA THR A 166 5.45 13.05 -0.50
C THR A 166 6.86 12.46 -0.61
N ASP A 167 7.67 12.97 -1.52
CA ASP A 167 9.09 12.63 -1.63
C ASP A 167 9.96 13.85 -1.27
N GLU A 168 11.26 13.65 -1.07
CA GLU A 168 12.19 14.74 -0.71
C GLU A 168 12.21 15.89 -1.73
N ALA A 169 11.99 15.60 -3.02
CA ALA A 169 12.03 16.61 -4.07
C ALA A 169 10.81 17.54 -4.01
N HIS A 170 9.64 17.01 -3.62
CA HIS A 170 8.38 17.74 -3.60
C HIS A 170 7.99 18.23 -2.18
N GLN A 171 8.71 17.78 -1.13
CA GLN A 171 8.41 18.16 0.24
C GLN A 171 8.48 19.68 0.48
N ALA A 172 9.50 20.35 -0.07
CA ALA A 172 9.73 21.79 0.13
C ALA A 172 8.64 22.65 -0.53
N GLU A 173 8.02 22.15 -1.58
CA GLU A 173 6.97 22.83 -2.35
C GLU A 173 5.57 22.50 -1.80
N GLY A 174 5.49 21.60 -0.81
CA GLY A 174 4.24 21.14 -0.24
C GLY A 174 3.45 20.24 -1.18
N GLU A 175 4.02 19.87 -2.33
CA GLU A 175 3.39 19.09 -3.38
C GLU A 175 3.42 17.58 -3.09
N MET A 176 2.69 16.83 -3.91
CA MET A 176 2.65 15.37 -3.86
C MET A 176 3.89 14.75 -4.53
N GLY A 177 4.41 13.69 -3.93
CA GLY A 177 5.48 12.85 -4.50
C GLY A 177 5.01 11.46 -4.97
N CYS A 178 3.73 11.16 -4.79
CA CYS A 178 3.18 9.83 -5.05
C CYS A 178 2.89 9.61 -6.55
N GLY A 179 3.54 8.61 -7.14
CA GLY A 179 3.34 8.24 -8.55
C GLY A 179 1.91 7.81 -8.88
N ALA A 180 1.24 7.11 -7.97
CA ALA A 180 -0.16 6.69 -8.14
C ALA A 180 -1.11 7.89 -8.28
N GLN A 181 -0.88 8.94 -7.47
CA GLN A 181 -1.70 10.15 -7.46
C GLN A 181 -1.38 11.07 -8.65
N LYS A 182 -0.11 11.17 -9.07
CA LYS A 182 0.27 11.95 -10.27
C LYS A 182 -0.30 11.37 -11.57
N GLY A 183 -0.54 10.07 -11.61
CA GLY A 183 -1.03 9.36 -12.79
C GLY A 183 -2.54 9.36 -13.01
N GLN A 184 -3.33 10.07 -12.19
CA GLN A 184 -4.79 9.89 -12.14
C GLN A 184 -5.48 10.11 -13.50
N GLU A 185 -5.16 11.19 -14.22
CA GLU A 185 -5.74 11.45 -15.54
C GLU A 185 -5.41 10.35 -16.56
N ILE A 186 -4.20 9.79 -16.49
CA ILE A 186 -3.76 8.69 -17.35
C ILE A 186 -4.54 7.42 -17.01
N LYS A 187 -4.68 7.09 -15.72
CA LYS A 187 -5.45 5.93 -15.23
C LYS A 187 -6.92 6.00 -15.65
N LEU A 188 -7.56 7.17 -15.55
CA LEU A 188 -8.92 7.36 -16.05
C LEU A 188 -9.02 7.13 -17.57
N GLY A 189 -7.97 7.44 -18.32
CA GLY A 189 -7.88 7.13 -19.75
C GLY A 189 -7.87 5.62 -20.02
N TYR A 190 -7.21 4.83 -19.18
CA TYR A 190 -7.19 3.36 -19.32
C TYR A 190 -8.56 2.72 -19.13
N PHE A 191 -9.39 3.24 -18.22
CA PHE A 191 -10.76 2.73 -18.06
C PHE A 191 -11.66 3.07 -19.26
N GLN A 192 -11.32 4.09 -20.03
CA GLN A 192 -12.07 4.52 -21.22
C GLN A 192 -11.59 3.80 -22.50
N ASP A 193 -10.36 3.31 -22.51
CA ASP A 193 -9.82 2.52 -23.62
C ASP A 193 -10.30 1.05 -23.51
N PRO A 194 -11.04 0.52 -24.50
CA PRO A 194 -11.59 -0.83 -24.40
C PRO A 194 -10.53 -1.94 -24.26
N ALA A 195 -9.33 -1.76 -24.82
CA ALA A 195 -8.29 -2.77 -24.77
C ALA A 195 -7.61 -2.81 -23.39
N HIS A 196 -7.38 -1.63 -22.78
CA HIS A 196 -6.89 -1.54 -21.41
C HIS A 196 -7.94 -2.04 -20.42
N MET A 197 -9.19 -1.61 -20.57
CA MET A 197 -10.29 -2.02 -19.69
C MET A 197 -10.50 -3.53 -19.70
N GLN A 198 -10.39 -4.19 -20.86
CA GLN A 198 -10.46 -5.66 -20.93
C GLN A 198 -9.37 -6.34 -20.08
N SER A 199 -8.13 -5.85 -20.13
CA SER A 199 -7.03 -6.38 -19.34
C SER A 199 -7.23 -6.11 -17.84
N ILE A 200 -7.61 -4.88 -17.49
CA ILE A 200 -7.89 -4.46 -16.12
C ILE A 200 -9.00 -5.32 -15.53
N GLU A 201 -10.12 -5.49 -16.23
CA GLU A 201 -11.23 -6.36 -15.82
C GLU A 201 -10.75 -7.79 -15.60
N GLY A 202 -9.99 -8.35 -16.55
CA GLY A 202 -9.47 -9.71 -16.46
C GLY A 202 -8.62 -9.93 -15.21
N VAL A 203 -7.68 -9.03 -14.93
CA VAL A 203 -6.80 -9.13 -13.75
C VAL A 203 -7.57 -8.88 -12.46
N THR A 204 -8.49 -7.90 -12.43
CA THR A 204 -9.36 -7.67 -11.26
C THR A 204 -10.15 -8.94 -10.92
N ARG A 205 -10.75 -9.61 -11.90
CA ARG A 205 -11.48 -10.86 -11.69
C ARG A 205 -10.58 -11.95 -11.11
N VAL A 206 -9.35 -12.10 -11.62
CA VAL A 206 -8.38 -13.07 -11.08
C VAL A 206 -8.03 -12.76 -9.62
N VAL A 207 -7.86 -11.49 -9.25
CA VAL A 207 -7.59 -11.09 -7.85
C VAL A 207 -8.73 -11.50 -6.93
N PHE A 208 -9.98 -11.20 -7.31
CA PHE A 208 -11.17 -11.59 -6.55
C PHE A 208 -11.35 -13.11 -6.48
N GLU A 209 -11.10 -13.82 -7.58
CA GLU A 209 -11.13 -15.29 -7.62
C GLU A 209 -10.13 -15.90 -6.63
N LYS A 210 -8.87 -15.42 -6.65
CA LYS A 210 -7.82 -15.85 -5.73
C LYS A 210 -8.13 -15.50 -4.27
N ALA A 211 -8.87 -14.42 -4.03
CA ALA A 211 -9.36 -14.04 -2.72
C ALA A 211 -10.58 -14.85 -2.24
N ALA A 212 -11.13 -15.73 -3.08
CA ALA A 212 -12.43 -16.38 -2.87
C ALA A 212 -13.56 -15.38 -2.55
N ARG A 213 -13.52 -14.21 -3.21
CA ARG A 213 -14.52 -13.14 -3.08
C ARG A 213 -15.23 -12.91 -4.41
N LYS A 214 -16.43 -12.33 -4.33
CA LYS A 214 -17.19 -11.95 -5.51
C LYS A 214 -16.78 -10.55 -5.95
N VAL A 215 -16.54 -10.38 -7.24
CA VAL A 215 -16.35 -9.08 -7.89
C VAL A 215 -17.71 -8.45 -8.24
N SER A 216 -17.82 -7.13 -8.18
CA SER A 216 -19.02 -6.43 -8.67
C SER A 216 -18.97 -6.30 -10.19
N ASP A 217 -19.77 -7.12 -10.89
CA ASP A 217 -19.96 -7.00 -12.34
C ASP A 217 -20.55 -5.62 -12.73
N GLN A 218 -21.36 -5.04 -11.85
CA GLN A 218 -21.95 -3.72 -12.07
C GLN A 218 -20.88 -2.62 -12.00
N ALA A 219 -20.00 -2.67 -10.99
CA ALA A 219 -18.91 -1.70 -10.87
C ALA A 219 -17.98 -1.75 -12.10
N LEU A 220 -17.57 -2.95 -12.54
CA LEU A 220 -16.78 -3.11 -13.77
C LEU A 220 -17.48 -2.56 -15.02
N ALA A 221 -18.80 -2.76 -15.13
CA ALA A 221 -19.59 -2.26 -16.25
C ALA A 221 -19.75 -0.73 -16.23
N ASP A 222 -19.86 -0.13 -15.04
CA ASP A 222 -20.04 1.32 -14.86
C ASP A 222 -18.72 2.10 -14.92
N LEU A 223 -17.60 1.46 -14.58
CA LEU A 223 -16.28 2.09 -14.44
C LEU A 223 -15.86 2.93 -15.67
N PRO A 224 -16.00 2.48 -16.93
CA PRO A 224 -15.69 3.31 -18.10
C PRO A 224 -16.52 4.61 -18.16
N GLY A 225 -17.81 4.51 -17.81
CA GLY A 225 -18.74 5.63 -17.81
C GLY A 225 -18.44 6.61 -16.67
N SER A 226 -18.20 6.10 -15.47
CA SER A 226 -17.78 6.89 -14.30
C SER A 226 -16.44 7.59 -14.55
N ALA A 227 -15.46 6.90 -15.14
CA ALA A 227 -14.16 7.48 -15.47
C ALA A 227 -14.26 8.58 -16.53
N ALA A 228 -15.04 8.37 -17.60
CA ALA A 228 -15.32 9.40 -18.60
C ALA A 228 -16.04 10.61 -17.99
N GLY A 229 -17.00 10.35 -17.11
CA GLY A 229 -17.71 11.37 -16.35
C GLY A 229 -16.75 12.23 -15.51
N LEU A 230 -15.90 11.58 -14.73
CA LEU A 230 -14.93 12.23 -13.84
C LEU A 230 -13.90 13.05 -14.65
N ALA A 231 -13.37 12.49 -15.73
CA ALA A 231 -12.44 13.17 -16.63
C ALA A 231 -13.07 14.39 -17.34
N SER A 232 -14.41 14.42 -17.48
CA SER A 232 -15.12 15.56 -18.07
C SER A 232 -15.38 16.71 -17.09
N LEU A 233 -15.19 16.50 -15.79
CA LEU A 233 -15.35 17.54 -14.79
C LEU A 233 -14.16 18.51 -14.86
N SER A 234 -14.43 19.69 -15.43
CA SER A 234 -13.43 20.75 -15.56
C SER A 234 -12.83 21.09 -14.20
N GLY A 235 -11.51 20.93 -14.09
CA GLY A 235 -10.75 21.32 -12.92
C GLY A 235 -10.78 20.33 -11.75
N TYR A 236 -11.37 19.14 -11.91
CA TYR A 236 -11.52 18.17 -10.82
C TYR A 236 -10.18 17.82 -10.14
N PHE A 237 -9.09 17.73 -10.91
CA PHE A 237 -7.73 17.44 -10.41
C PHE A 237 -6.83 18.69 -10.24
N GLU A 238 -7.33 19.91 -10.49
CA GLU A 238 -6.49 21.14 -10.46
C GLU A 238 -5.82 21.37 -9.10
N ASN A 239 -6.49 20.99 -8.02
CA ASN A 239 -6.02 21.16 -6.65
C ASN A 239 -5.40 19.88 -6.04
N LEU A 240 -5.20 18.83 -6.84
CA LEU A 240 -4.70 17.54 -6.38
C LEU A 240 -3.31 17.67 -5.73
N ALA A 241 -2.44 18.56 -6.21
CA ALA A 241 -1.13 18.81 -5.61
C ALA A 241 -1.20 19.19 -4.11
N GLY A 242 -2.32 19.77 -3.66
CA GLY A 242 -2.59 20.12 -2.26
C GLY A 242 -3.12 18.98 -1.39
N ALA A 243 -3.39 17.78 -1.96
CA ALA A 243 -3.99 16.66 -1.24
C ALA A 243 -3.17 16.25 -0.01
N GLY A 244 -1.83 16.27 -0.12
CA GLY A 244 -0.91 16.00 0.98
C GLY A 244 -1.14 16.87 2.21
N SER A 245 -1.25 18.18 1.98
CA SER A 245 -1.52 19.15 3.03
C SER A 245 -2.95 19.01 3.56
N ARG A 246 -3.93 18.79 2.67
CA ARG A 246 -5.33 18.67 3.07
C ARG A 246 -5.59 17.47 3.97
N VAL A 247 -5.07 16.29 3.63
CA VAL A 247 -5.15 15.08 4.47
C VAL A 247 -4.52 15.36 5.85
N SER A 248 -3.38 16.04 5.89
CA SER A 248 -2.72 16.35 7.16
C SER A 248 -3.53 17.31 8.03
N GLU A 249 -4.11 18.36 7.44
CA GLU A 249 -4.99 19.31 8.14
C GLU A 249 -6.23 18.63 8.74
N LEU A 250 -6.89 17.77 7.96
CA LEU A 250 -8.08 17.04 8.41
C LEU A 250 -7.78 16.09 9.58
N ASN A 251 -6.55 15.55 9.63
CA ASN A 251 -6.06 14.75 10.75
C ASN A 251 -5.41 15.58 11.87
N GLY A 252 -5.63 16.90 11.91
CA GLY A 252 -5.11 17.78 12.98
C GLY A 252 -3.59 17.92 13.00
N GLY A 253 -2.91 17.71 11.86
CA GLY A 253 -1.46 17.78 11.74
C GLY A 253 -0.72 16.55 12.28
N ASN A 254 -1.38 15.40 12.37
CA ASN A 254 -0.76 14.15 12.82
C ASN A 254 0.40 13.74 11.89
N GLN A 255 1.59 13.46 12.44
CA GLN A 255 2.76 13.06 11.64
C GLN A 255 2.57 11.76 10.85
N GLN A 256 1.63 10.90 11.24
CA GLN A 256 1.29 9.68 10.50
C GLN A 256 0.41 9.93 9.27
N SER A 257 -0.19 11.12 9.15
CA SER A 257 -1.08 11.48 8.03
C SER A 257 -0.34 11.87 6.75
N ARG A 258 0.95 12.25 6.87
CA ARG A 258 1.80 12.59 5.72
C ARG A 258 3.23 12.14 5.98
N LYS A 259 3.66 11.10 5.27
CA LYS A 259 5.04 10.60 5.28
C LYS A 259 5.88 11.25 4.19
N THR A 260 7.19 11.28 4.39
CA THR A 260 8.16 11.62 3.34
C THR A 260 8.96 10.37 3.02
N VAL A 261 9.14 10.07 1.74
CA VAL A 261 9.99 8.96 1.28
C VAL A 261 11.20 9.46 0.50
N GLU A 262 12.28 8.67 0.50
CA GLU A 262 13.57 9.02 -0.07
C GLU A 262 14.06 8.02 -1.12
N GLY A 263 14.92 8.51 -2.03
CA GLY A 263 15.52 7.69 -3.08
C GLY A 263 14.64 7.46 -4.32
N VAL A 264 15.01 6.45 -5.09
CA VAL A 264 14.39 6.09 -6.38
C VAL A 264 13.67 4.75 -6.29
N HIS A 265 12.60 4.59 -7.06
CA HIS A 265 11.88 3.32 -7.16
C HIS A 265 12.76 2.23 -7.77
N ASN A 266 12.82 1.07 -7.12
CA ASN A 266 13.59 -0.09 -7.53
C ASN A 266 12.76 -1.39 -7.42
N ALA A 267 11.43 -1.27 -7.42
CA ALA A 267 10.52 -2.40 -7.34
C ALA A 267 10.80 -3.44 -8.44
N ALA A 268 11.07 -4.67 -8.01
CA ALA A 268 11.24 -5.81 -8.92
C ALA A 268 10.03 -6.73 -8.95
N PHE A 269 9.17 -6.64 -7.95
CA PHE A 269 7.96 -7.41 -7.84
C PHE A 269 6.85 -6.63 -7.12
N VAL A 270 5.63 -7.07 -7.34
CA VAL A 270 4.45 -6.67 -6.58
C VAL A 270 3.91 -7.89 -5.85
N VAL A 271 3.62 -7.74 -4.57
CA VAL A 271 2.96 -8.78 -3.77
C VAL A 271 1.53 -8.35 -3.46
N LEU A 272 0.58 -9.14 -3.94
CA LEU A 272 -0.82 -9.03 -3.61
C LEU A 272 -1.06 -9.83 -2.33
N ASN A 273 -1.29 -9.13 -1.23
CA ASN A 273 -1.51 -9.74 0.07
C ASN A 273 -3.00 -10.03 0.30
N LEU A 274 -3.37 -11.29 0.10
CA LEU A 274 -4.74 -11.81 0.24
C LEU A 274 -4.97 -12.45 1.62
N ASP A 275 -3.91 -12.61 2.42
CA ASP A 275 -3.97 -13.21 3.75
C ASP A 275 -4.21 -12.17 4.85
N GLY A 276 -5.47 -12.01 5.21
CA GLY A 276 -5.93 -11.18 6.32
C GLY A 276 -5.96 -11.88 7.68
N SER A 277 -5.51 -13.14 7.82
CA SER A 277 -5.72 -13.91 9.06
C SER A 277 -5.04 -13.30 10.29
N ASN A 278 -3.94 -12.58 10.07
CA ASN A 278 -3.14 -11.93 11.10
C ASN A 278 -3.09 -10.39 10.94
N SER A 279 -3.93 -9.83 10.05
CA SER A 279 -3.92 -8.40 9.70
C SER A 279 -2.51 -7.87 9.42
N GLU A 280 -1.71 -8.60 8.65
CA GLU A 280 -0.31 -8.24 8.36
C GLU A 280 -0.19 -7.39 7.08
N THR A 281 0.84 -6.56 7.04
CA THR A 281 1.21 -5.69 5.92
C THR A 281 2.70 -5.84 5.61
N LEU A 282 3.12 -5.49 4.39
CA LEU A 282 4.53 -5.50 4.01
C LEU A 282 5.27 -4.30 4.64
N ASN A 283 6.42 -4.57 5.24
CA ASN A 283 7.40 -3.55 5.61
C ASN A 283 8.46 -3.43 4.49
N PRO A 284 8.34 -2.43 3.58
CA PRO A 284 9.30 -2.26 2.49
C PRO A 284 10.70 -1.91 3.01
N GLY A 285 10.81 -1.12 4.09
CA GLY A 285 12.09 -0.74 4.66
C GLY A 285 12.90 -1.94 5.14
N LYS A 286 12.23 -2.96 5.70
CA LYS A 286 12.88 -4.21 6.07
C LYS A 286 13.48 -4.87 4.83
N LEU A 287 12.70 -5.09 3.78
CA LEU A 287 13.21 -5.67 2.52
C LEU A 287 14.41 -4.88 1.99
N ASN A 288 14.29 -3.56 1.96
CA ASN A 288 15.33 -2.65 1.45
C ASN A 288 16.63 -2.76 2.23
N VAL A 289 16.60 -2.95 3.56
CA VAL A 289 17.82 -3.22 4.34
C VAL A 289 18.46 -4.57 3.98
N TYR A 290 17.68 -5.60 3.68
CA TYR A 290 18.21 -6.92 3.30
C TYR A 290 18.80 -6.97 1.90
N THR A 291 18.37 -6.08 1.02
CA THR A 291 18.76 -6.01 -0.39
C THR A 291 19.62 -4.79 -0.70
N ASP A 292 20.08 -4.06 0.32
CA ASP A 292 20.83 -2.80 0.18
C ASP A 292 20.12 -1.76 -0.72
N GLY A 293 18.78 -1.77 -0.74
CA GLY A 293 17.94 -0.91 -1.59
C GLY A 293 17.97 -1.26 -3.09
N GLU A 294 18.70 -2.29 -3.50
CA GLU A 294 18.83 -2.67 -4.91
C GLU A 294 17.58 -3.36 -5.45
N ILE A 295 16.83 -4.07 -4.61
CA ILE A 295 15.58 -4.73 -4.98
C ILE A 295 14.51 -4.36 -3.97
N MET A 296 13.46 -3.70 -4.44
CA MET A 296 12.35 -3.32 -3.60
C MET A 296 11.07 -4.04 -4.06
N SER A 297 9.96 -3.82 -3.37
CA SER A 297 8.66 -4.41 -3.68
C SER A 297 7.53 -3.45 -3.45
N PHE A 298 6.56 -3.47 -4.35
CA PHE A 298 5.23 -2.95 -4.02
C PHE A 298 4.47 -4.01 -3.21
N GLY A 299 3.76 -3.58 -2.17
CA GLY A 299 2.88 -4.44 -1.37
C GLY A 299 1.46 -3.86 -1.38
N LEU A 300 0.48 -4.64 -1.84
CA LEU A 300 -0.93 -4.26 -1.84
C LEU A 300 -1.71 -5.15 -0.88
N ASP A 301 -2.30 -4.58 0.17
CA ASP A 301 -3.11 -5.31 1.14
C ASP A 301 -4.54 -5.50 0.62
N VAL A 302 -4.68 -6.46 -0.29
CA VAL A 302 -5.97 -6.86 -0.89
C VAL A 302 -6.97 -7.31 0.17
N TRP A 303 -6.51 -8.00 1.22
CA TRP A 303 -7.37 -8.40 2.35
C TRP A 303 -8.07 -7.19 2.97
N TYR A 304 -7.33 -6.10 3.21
CA TYR A 304 -7.87 -4.89 3.84
C TYR A 304 -8.89 -4.21 2.92
N ILE A 305 -8.60 -4.13 1.62
CA ILE A 305 -9.54 -3.59 0.64
C ILE A 305 -10.88 -4.36 0.66
N LEU A 306 -10.81 -5.69 0.65
CA LEU A 306 -11.98 -6.58 0.55
C LEU A 306 -12.77 -6.73 1.86
N ASP A 307 -12.16 -6.45 3.01
CA ASP A 307 -12.80 -6.53 4.33
C ASP A 307 -13.37 -5.17 4.77
N THR A 308 -12.78 -4.06 4.33
CA THR A 308 -13.16 -2.71 4.78
C THR A 308 -14.16 -2.01 3.86
N TYR A 309 -14.03 -2.16 2.54
CA TYR A 309 -14.82 -1.38 1.59
C TYR A 309 -16.00 -2.18 0.99
N PRO A 310 -17.12 -1.51 0.65
CA PRO A 310 -18.20 -2.14 -0.12
C PRO A 310 -17.70 -2.78 -1.42
N GLU A 311 -18.40 -3.82 -1.91
CA GLU A 311 -17.99 -4.62 -3.08
C GLU A 311 -17.66 -3.76 -4.30
N GLU A 312 -18.44 -2.71 -4.54
CA GLU A 312 -18.24 -1.78 -5.67
C GLU A 312 -16.96 -0.95 -5.50
N VAL A 313 -16.73 -0.38 -4.33
CA VAL A 313 -15.53 0.43 -4.03
C VAL A 313 -14.27 -0.45 -4.04
N ALA A 314 -14.36 -1.66 -3.49
CA ALA A 314 -13.27 -2.62 -3.50
C ALA A 314 -12.89 -3.06 -4.92
N THR A 315 -13.90 -3.22 -5.79
CA THR A 315 -13.71 -3.54 -7.21
C THR A 315 -12.94 -2.42 -7.92
N ASP A 316 -13.37 -1.16 -7.71
CA ASP A 316 -12.73 0.01 -8.32
C ASP A 316 -11.32 0.26 -7.76
N LEU A 317 -11.09 0.02 -6.46
CA LEU A 317 -9.76 0.09 -5.84
C LEU A 317 -8.79 -0.92 -6.46
N ILE A 318 -9.21 -2.17 -6.65
CA ILE A 318 -8.34 -3.19 -7.26
C ILE A 318 -8.08 -2.88 -8.74
N ALA A 319 -9.11 -2.42 -9.48
CA ALA A 319 -8.95 -1.98 -10.86
C ALA A 319 -7.97 -0.79 -10.98
N ASP A 320 -8.06 0.18 -10.06
CA ASP A 320 -7.16 1.32 -9.99
C ASP A 320 -5.73 0.94 -9.58
N ALA A 321 -5.55 -0.07 -8.74
CA ALA A 321 -4.23 -0.63 -8.43
C ALA A 321 -3.57 -1.22 -9.69
N ILE A 322 -4.33 -1.94 -10.52
CA ILE A 322 -3.84 -2.49 -11.78
C ILE A 322 -3.49 -1.37 -12.76
N ALA A 323 -4.37 -0.39 -12.94
CA ALA A 323 -4.11 0.79 -13.77
C ALA A 323 -2.85 1.57 -13.29
N THR A 324 -2.64 1.64 -11.97
CA THR A 324 -1.44 2.22 -11.37
C THR A 324 -0.18 1.46 -11.77
N LEU A 325 -0.19 0.12 -11.71
CA LEU A 325 0.95 -0.70 -12.16
C LEU A 325 1.21 -0.53 -13.67
N MET A 326 0.17 -0.45 -14.49
CA MET A 326 0.30 -0.19 -15.93
C MET A 326 0.94 1.19 -16.21
N ASN A 327 0.60 2.20 -15.40
CA ASN A 327 1.15 3.54 -15.53
C ASN A 327 2.59 3.67 -15.02
N LEU A 328 2.96 2.97 -13.94
CA LEU A 328 4.26 3.16 -13.28
C LEU A 328 5.35 2.20 -13.76
N THR A 329 4.97 1.07 -14.35
CA THR A 329 5.89 -0.01 -14.69
C THR A 329 5.92 -0.31 -16.18
N ASP A 330 6.93 -1.06 -16.62
CA ASP A 330 7.00 -1.63 -17.98
C ASP A 330 6.36 -3.03 -18.08
N GLY A 331 5.71 -3.49 -16.99
CA GLY A 331 5.11 -4.81 -16.91
C GLY A 331 6.11 -5.97 -16.67
N SER A 332 7.39 -5.68 -16.44
CA SER A 332 8.39 -6.72 -16.16
C SER A 332 8.44 -7.17 -14.70
N LEU A 333 7.69 -6.53 -13.79
CA LEU A 333 7.61 -6.95 -12.39
C LEU A 333 7.01 -8.34 -12.27
N GLU A 334 7.57 -9.12 -11.36
CA GLU A 334 7.01 -10.42 -10.98
C GLU A 334 5.85 -10.24 -9.98
N VAL A 335 4.83 -11.08 -10.10
CA VAL A 335 3.61 -11.01 -9.29
C VAL A 335 3.61 -12.15 -8.29
N GLY A 336 3.57 -11.80 -7.00
CA GLY A 336 3.44 -12.74 -5.90
C GLY A 336 2.06 -12.65 -5.26
N LEU A 337 1.48 -13.79 -4.90
CA LEU A 337 0.25 -13.89 -4.10
C LEU A 337 0.60 -14.39 -2.71
N ARG A 338 0.34 -13.60 -1.67
CA ARG A 338 0.37 -14.08 -0.27
C ARG A 338 -1.02 -14.56 0.09
N LEU A 339 -1.23 -15.88 0.08
CA LEU A 339 -2.53 -16.53 0.29
C LEU A 339 -2.71 -16.92 1.76
N PRO A 340 -3.95 -16.97 2.30
CA PRO A 340 -4.19 -17.51 3.62
C PRO A 340 -3.62 -18.92 3.75
N ALA A 341 -3.08 -19.25 4.93
CA ALA A 341 -2.65 -20.62 5.19
C ALA A 341 -3.84 -21.57 4.96
N GLU A 342 -3.67 -22.63 4.16
CA GLU A 342 -4.68 -23.68 4.06
C GLU A 342 -4.93 -24.22 5.47
N GLU A 343 -6.17 -24.12 5.97
CA GLU A 343 -6.54 -24.78 7.22
C GLU A 343 -6.20 -26.27 7.06
N ALA A 344 -5.22 -26.75 7.84
CA ALA A 344 -4.92 -28.17 7.88
C ALA A 344 -6.23 -28.91 8.18
N PRO A 345 -6.63 -29.91 7.38
CA PRO A 345 -7.87 -30.61 7.61
C PRO A 345 -7.88 -31.13 9.04
N VAL A 346 -8.83 -30.65 9.84
CA VAL A 346 -9.05 -31.13 11.21
C VAL A 346 -9.25 -32.64 11.08
N ALA A 347 -8.29 -33.41 11.59
CA ALA A 347 -8.37 -34.87 11.56
C ALA A 347 -9.68 -35.28 12.25
N ALA A 348 -10.58 -35.88 11.47
CA ALA A 348 -11.91 -36.30 11.89
C ALA A 348 -11.89 -37.43 12.93
#